data_AF-A0A1S3XGR0-F1
#
_entry.id   AF-A0A1S3XGR0-F1
#
_cell.length_a   1.000
_cell.length_b   1.000
_cell.length_c   1.000
_cell.angle_alpha   90.00
_cell.angle_beta   90.00
_cell.angle_gamma   90.00
#
_symmetry.space_group_name_H-M   'P 1'
#
loop_
_entity.id
_entity.type
_entity.pdbx_description
1 polymer ?
#
loop_
_entity_poly.entity_id
_entity_poly.type
_entity_poly.pdbx_seq_one_letter_code
_entity_poly.pdbx_strand_id
1 'polypeptide(L)'
;PSTAARKAKEIHFERSIIVSEDDILLHRKLNKNQLIAYDLITERIFSNKAGAFFINGPGGTGETLLYRALLAIVRSMGYIALATTTSGVAASILPGGRTAHSRFKIHIDIHEKPVATLAKKSHLQG
;
A
#
# COMPACT_ATOMS: atom_id res chain seq x y z
N PRO A 1 -9.19 -18.08 16.48
CA PRO A 1 -8.77 -18.61 15.16
C PRO A 1 -7.28 -19.03 15.17
N SER A 2 -6.93 -20.16 14.54
CA SER A 2 -5.53 -20.60 14.46
C SER A 2 -4.69 -19.68 13.56
N THR A 3 -3.38 -19.63 13.78
CA THR A 3 -2.43 -18.82 12.99
C THR A 3 -2.48 -19.16 11.49
N ALA A 4 -2.69 -20.44 11.16
CA ALA A 4 -2.86 -20.92 9.78
C ALA A 4 -4.14 -20.35 9.13
N ALA A 5 -5.28 -20.37 9.84
CA ALA A 5 -6.53 -19.81 9.34
C ALA A 5 -6.42 -18.30 9.08
N ARG A 6 -5.65 -17.57 9.91
CA ARG A 6 -5.39 -16.14 9.69
C ARG A 6 -4.53 -15.88 8.44
N LYS A 7 -3.47 -16.66 8.23
CA LYS A 7 -2.62 -16.56 7.02
C LYS A 7 -3.43 -16.81 5.74
N ALA A 8 -4.26 -17.86 5.76
CA ALA A 8 -5.13 -18.18 4.62
C ALA A 8 -6.10 -17.02 4.28
N LYS A 9 -6.68 -16.37 5.31
CA LYS A 9 -7.56 -15.20 5.12
C LYS A 9 -6.83 -14.00 4.52
N GLU A 10 -5.60 -13.70 4.98
CA GLU A 10 -4.82 -12.59 4.42
C GLU A 10 -4.42 -12.85 2.97
N ILE A 11 -3.98 -14.08 2.65
CA ILE A 11 -3.65 -14.46 1.27
C ILE A 11 -4.88 -14.34 0.36
N HIS A 12 -6.03 -14.84 0.82
CA HIS A 12 -7.28 -14.76 0.07
C HIS A 12 -7.69 -13.30 -0.15
N PHE A 13 -7.60 -12.46 0.89
CA PHE A 13 -7.88 -11.03 0.77
C PHE A 13 -7.01 -10.38 -0.30
N GLU A 14 -5.70 -10.60 -0.28
CA GLU A 14 -4.81 -9.97 -1.27
C GLU A 14 -5.05 -10.44 -2.70
N ARG A 15 -5.43 -11.72 -2.88
CA ARG A 15 -5.82 -12.26 -4.19
C ARG A 15 -7.19 -11.77 -4.67
N SER A 16 -8.04 -11.31 -3.76
CA SER A 16 -9.37 -10.78 -4.10
C SER A 16 -9.33 -9.30 -4.53
N ILE A 17 -8.18 -8.64 -4.41
CA ILE A 17 -8.04 -7.24 -4.82
C ILE A 17 -8.15 -7.15 -6.33
N ILE A 18 -9.21 -6.49 -6.79
CA ILE A 18 -9.43 -6.20 -8.20
C ILE A 18 -8.43 -5.14 -8.65
N VAL A 19 -7.69 -5.45 -9.72
CA VAL A 19 -6.77 -4.50 -10.37
C VAL A 19 -7.52 -3.84 -11.52
N SER A 20 -7.60 -2.50 -11.51
CA SER A 20 -8.19 -1.75 -12.64
C SER A 20 -7.25 -1.77 -13.84
N GLU A 21 -7.80 -1.82 -15.06
CA GLU A 21 -7.02 -1.68 -16.30
C GLU A 21 -6.27 -0.34 -16.36
N ASP A 22 -6.88 0.74 -15.85
CA ASP A 22 -6.24 2.06 -15.75
C ASP A 22 -4.96 2.01 -14.90
N ASP A 23 -4.99 1.22 -13.83
CA ASP A 23 -3.86 1.05 -12.92
C ASP A 23 -2.71 0.27 -13.59
N ILE A 24 -3.04 -0.72 -14.43
CA ILE A 24 -2.06 -1.47 -15.23
C ILE A 24 -1.36 -0.55 -16.24
N LEU A 25 -2.10 0.41 -16.80
CA LEU A 25 -1.58 1.36 -17.78
C LEU A 25 -0.78 2.52 -17.17
N LEU A 26 -0.70 2.63 -15.83
CA LEU A 26 0.04 3.72 -15.16
C LEU A 26 1.53 3.75 -15.50
N HIS A 27 2.14 2.61 -15.83
CA HIS A 27 3.55 2.56 -16.23
C HIS A 27 3.86 3.49 -17.41
N ARG A 28 2.88 3.73 -18.30
CA ARG A 28 2.99 4.64 -19.46
C ARG A 28 3.05 6.12 -19.08
N LYS A 29 2.64 6.45 -17.86
CA LYS A 29 2.62 7.83 -17.31
C LYS A 29 3.83 8.11 -16.42
N LEU A 30 4.71 7.13 -16.21
CA LEU A 30 5.91 7.29 -15.40
C LEU A 30 6.93 8.18 -16.12
N ASN A 31 7.59 9.06 -15.38
CA ASN A 31 8.75 9.76 -15.90
C ASN A 31 9.93 8.79 -16.06
N LYS A 32 10.99 9.23 -16.75
CA LYS A 32 12.17 8.39 -17.06
C LYS A 32 12.76 7.69 -15.83
N ASN A 33 12.92 8.39 -14.71
CA ASN A 33 13.55 7.82 -13.51
C ASN A 33 12.62 6.81 -12.81
N GLN A 34 11.33 7.09 -12.79
CA GLN A 34 10.34 6.15 -12.28
C GLN A 34 10.22 4.90 -13.14
N LEU A 35 10.30 5.04 -14.47
CA LEU A 35 10.26 3.91 -15.39
C LEU A 35 11.49 3.01 -15.20
N ILE A 36 12.68 3.60 -15.03
CA ILE A 36 13.90 2.84 -14.69
C ILE A 36 13.71 2.04 -13.39
N ALA A 37 13.16 2.68 -12.34
CA ALA A 37 12.88 1.99 -11.08
C ALA A 37 11.82 0.88 -11.25
N TYR A 38 10.76 1.15 -12.02
CA TYR A 38 9.71 0.19 -12.34
C TYR A 38 10.27 -1.05 -13.04
N ASP A 39 11.05 -0.86 -14.11
CA ASP A 39 11.64 -1.95 -14.89
C ASP A 39 12.58 -2.78 -14.03
N LEU A 40 13.47 -2.15 -13.27
CA LEU A 40 14.42 -2.84 -12.40
C LEU A 40 13.74 -3.67 -11.31
N ILE A 41 12.68 -3.13 -10.69
CA ILE A 41 11.94 -3.83 -9.64
C ILE A 41 11.13 -4.99 -10.23
N THR A 42 10.43 -4.76 -11.35
CA THR A 42 9.61 -5.80 -12.00
C THR A 42 10.47 -6.92 -12.56
N GLU A 43 11.61 -6.62 -13.18
CA GLU A 43 12.60 -7.62 -13.61
C GLU A 43 13.04 -8.50 -12.44
N ARG A 44 13.38 -7.89 -11.29
CA ARG A 44 13.80 -8.61 -10.09
C ARG A 44 12.70 -9.55 -9.57
N ILE A 45 11.47 -9.05 -9.50
CA ILE A 45 10.30 -9.81 -9.04
C ILE A 45 10.05 -11.00 -9.97
N PHE A 46 9.95 -10.77 -11.28
CA PHE A 46 9.61 -11.82 -12.24
C PHE A 46 10.77 -12.78 -12.52
N SER A 47 12.00 -12.40 -12.19
CA SER A 47 13.14 -13.32 -12.12
C SER A 47 13.16 -14.17 -10.83
N ASN A 48 12.18 -14.02 -9.94
CA ASN A 48 12.11 -14.69 -8.64
C ASN A 48 13.37 -14.50 -7.77
N LYS A 49 13.94 -13.29 -7.79
CA LYS A 49 15.13 -12.96 -7.00
C LYS A 49 14.73 -12.07 -5.82
N ALA A 50 15.19 -12.42 -4.63
CA ALA A 50 15.00 -11.57 -3.44
C ALA A 50 15.72 -10.22 -3.60
N GLY A 51 15.18 -9.16 -3.00
CA GLY A 51 15.77 -7.83 -3.04
C GLY A 51 15.01 -6.83 -2.18
N ALA A 52 15.66 -5.72 -1.86
CA ALA A 52 15.08 -4.58 -1.17
C ALA A 52 15.49 -3.30 -1.91
N PHE A 53 14.54 -2.39 -2.08
CA PHE A 53 14.74 -1.13 -2.81
C PHE A 53 14.23 0.03 -1.97
N PHE A 54 14.99 1.12 -1.97
CA PHE A 54 14.56 2.39 -1.41
C PHE A 54 14.38 3.36 -2.56
N ILE A 55 13.15 3.84 -2.73
CA ILE A 55 12.82 4.88 -3.70
C ILE A 55 12.65 6.17 -2.90
N ASN A 56 13.38 7.20 -3.31
CA ASN A 56 13.26 8.53 -2.73
C ASN A 56 13.33 9.57 -3.86
N GLY A 57 12.28 10.37 -3.97
CA GLY A 57 12.13 11.46 -4.91
C GLY A 57 11.88 12.77 -4.16
N PRO A 58 12.14 13.92 -4.81
CA PRO A 58 11.69 15.21 -4.32
C PRO A 58 10.18 15.21 -4.05
N GLY A 59 9.72 15.92 -3.01
CA GLY A 59 8.30 15.99 -2.68
C GLY A 59 7.43 16.33 -3.91
N GLY A 60 6.34 15.58 -4.11
CA GLY A 60 5.43 15.80 -5.23
C GLY A 60 5.82 15.13 -6.56
N THR A 61 6.93 14.38 -6.63
CA THR A 61 7.37 13.71 -7.88
C THR A 61 6.57 12.47 -8.28
N GLY A 62 5.45 12.16 -7.61
CA GLY A 62 4.57 11.08 -8.05
C GLY A 62 5.07 9.68 -7.69
N GLU A 63 5.84 9.51 -6.59
CA GLU A 63 6.20 8.19 -6.06
C GLU A 63 4.97 7.28 -5.87
N THR A 64 3.85 7.85 -5.43
CA THR A 64 2.56 7.16 -5.34
C THR A 64 2.13 6.55 -6.67
N LEU A 65 2.39 7.22 -7.79
CA LEU A 65 2.07 6.71 -9.13
C LEU A 65 2.90 5.47 -9.45
N LEU A 66 4.20 5.49 -9.15
CA LEU A 66 5.09 4.34 -9.29
C LEU A 66 4.63 3.16 -8.41
N TYR A 67 4.31 3.40 -7.14
CA TYR A 67 3.82 2.35 -6.25
C TYR A 67 2.50 1.75 -6.73
N ARG A 68 1.58 2.55 -7.26
CA ARG A 68 0.34 2.05 -7.87
C ARG A 68 0.60 1.19 -9.09
N ALA A 69 1.48 1.63 -10.00
CA ALA A 69 1.86 0.85 -11.18
C ALA A 69 2.49 -0.50 -10.80
N LEU A 70 3.41 -0.50 -9.83
CA LEU A 70 4.04 -1.72 -9.31
C LEU A 70 3.03 -2.68 -8.68
N LEU A 71 2.13 -2.18 -7.84
CA LEU A 71 1.08 -3.00 -7.23
C LEU A 71 0.16 -3.62 -8.29
N ALA A 72 -0.20 -2.84 -9.31
CA ALA A 72 -1.08 -3.27 -10.38
C ALA A 72 -0.48 -4.40 -11.20
N ILE A 73 0.75 -4.23 -11.71
CA ILE A 73 1.39 -5.23 -12.57
C ILE A 73 1.69 -6.53 -11.81
N VAL A 74 2.12 -6.43 -10.54
CA VAL A 74 2.44 -7.62 -9.74
C VAL A 74 1.17 -8.43 -9.47
N ARG A 75 0.07 -7.75 -9.09
CA ARG A 75 -1.21 -8.42 -8.83
C ARG A 75 -1.89 -8.92 -10.10
N SER A 76 -1.80 -8.21 -11.22
CA SER A 76 -2.37 -8.67 -12.50
C SER A 76 -1.69 -9.94 -13.00
N MET A 77 -0.43 -10.17 -12.61
CA MET A 77 0.32 -11.39 -12.90
C MET A 77 0.05 -12.51 -11.88
N GLY A 78 -0.90 -12.34 -10.96
CA GLY A 78 -1.31 -13.35 -9.97
C GLY A 78 -0.43 -13.45 -8.71
N TYR A 79 0.56 -12.55 -8.55
CA TYR A 79 1.40 -12.49 -7.37
C TYR A 79 0.70 -11.76 -6.21
N ILE A 80 1.20 -11.99 -4.99
CA ILE A 80 0.72 -11.30 -3.79
C ILE A 80 1.60 -10.07 -3.55
N ALA A 81 1.00 -8.88 -3.52
CA ALA A 81 1.68 -7.62 -3.23
C ALA A 81 1.03 -6.93 -2.02
N LEU A 82 1.79 -6.72 -0.94
CA LEU A 82 1.29 -6.12 0.30
C LEU A 82 1.57 -4.60 0.34
N ALA A 83 0.55 -3.80 0.00
CA ALA A 83 0.63 -2.35 0.14
C ALA A 83 0.50 -1.94 1.62
N THR A 84 1.55 -1.33 2.18
CA THR A 84 1.59 -0.88 3.58
C THR A 84 2.14 0.53 3.70
N THR A 85 1.50 1.37 4.50
CA THR A 85 1.89 2.77 4.74
C THR A 85 1.86 3.12 6.23
N THR A 86 2.43 4.25 6.63
CA THR A 86 2.30 4.74 8.02
C THR A 86 1.00 5.54 8.22
N SER A 87 0.63 6.36 7.23
CA SER A 87 -0.57 7.21 7.25
C SER A 87 -1.79 6.53 6.62
N GLY A 88 -2.94 6.69 7.26
CA GLY A 88 -4.24 6.23 6.73
C GLY A 88 -4.60 6.89 5.40
N VAL A 89 -4.24 8.17 5.20
CA VAL A 89 -4.50 8.87 3.93
C VAL A 89 -3.73 8.21 2.79
N ALA A 90 -2.45 7.88 3.02
CA ALA A 90 -1.64 7.16 2.03
C ALA A 90 -2.16 5.73 1.78
N ALA A 91 -2.66 5.05 2.83
CA ALA A 91 -3.26 3.73 2.69
C ALA A 91 -4.48 3.77 1.76
N SER A 92 -5.33 4.79 1.87
CA SER A 92 -6.51 4.94 1.02
C SER A 92 -6.20 5.23 -0.45
N ILE A 93 -5.01 5.76 -0.77
CA ILE A 93 -4.60 6.06 -2.14
C ILE A 93 -4.07 4.81 -2.86
N LEU A 94 -3.51 3.86 -2.12
CA LEU A 94 -2.98 2.62 -2.68
C LEU A 94 -4.08 1.55 -2.74
N PRO A 95 -4.31 0.88 -3.88
CA PRO A 95 -5.24 -0.24 -3.95
C PRO A 95 -4.89 -1.31 -2.90
N GLY A 96 -5.84 -1.66 -2.04
CA GLY A 96 -5.62 -2.59 -0.93
C GLY A 96 -4.60 -2.13 0.12
N GLY A 97 -4.28 -0.83 0.15
CA GLY A 97 -3.39 -0.23 1.12
C GLY A 97 -3.94 -0.34 2.54
N ARG A 98 -3.04 -0.65 3.48
CA ARG A 98 -3.34 -0.66 4.92
C ARG A 98 -2.22 0.02 5.68
N THR A 99 -2.52 0.55 6.85
CA THR A 99 -1.47 1.08 7.72
C THR A 99 -0.63 -0.07 8.30
N ALA A 100 0.65 0.16 8.58
CA ALA A 100 1.53 -0.83 9.21
C ALA A 100 0.93 -1.37 10.52
N HIS A 101 0.36 -0.48 11.34
CA HIS A 101 -0.37 -0.82 12.56
C HIS A 101 -1.50 -1.82 12.30
N SER A 102 -2.37 -1.54 11.32
CA SER A 102 -3.52 -2.41 11.03
C SER A 102 -3.12 -3.73 10.38
N ARG A 103 -2.08 -3.74 9.53
CA ARG A 103 -1.56 -4.91 8.80
C ARG A 103 -0.81 -5.87 9.71
N PHE A 104 0.13 -5.35 10.48
CA PHE A 104 1.03 -6.18 11.31
C PHE A 104 0.53 -6.34 12.75
N LYS A 105 -0.57 -5.66 13.13
CA LYS A 105 -1.12 -5.69 14.48
C LYS A 105 -0.07 -5.28 15.52
N ILE A 106 0.62 -4.18 15.22
CA ILE A 106 1.60 -3.59 16.13
C ILE A 106 0.81 -3.05 17.33
N HIS A 107 0.96 -3.70 18.48
CA HIS A 107 0.39 -3.21 19.73
C HIS A 107 1.14 -1.93 20.12
N ILE A 108 0.42 -0.81 20.17
CA ILE A 108 0.96 0.43 20.71
C ILE A 108 0.69 0.37 22.21
N ASP A 109 1.74 0.18 23.00
CA ASP A 109 1.64 0.26 24.45
C ASP A 109 1.63 1.75 24.83
N ILE A 110 0.43 2.32 24.98
CA ILE A 110 0.26 3.72 25.34
C ILE A 110 0.18 3.75 26.86
N HIS A 111 1.31 3.96 27.54
CA HIS A 111 1.26 4.48 28.90
C HIS A 111 0.54 5.84 28.87
N GLU A 112 -0.60 5.89 29.55
CA GLU A 112 -1.60 6.94 29.51
C GLU A 112 -1.03 8.35 29.68
N LYS A 113 -1.18 9.18 28.63
CA LYS A 113 -1.58 10.58 28.81
C LYS A 113 -2.79 10.80 27.92
N PRO A 114 -3.94 11.25 28.44
CA PRO A 114 -5.15 11.36 27.65
C PRO A 114 -4.97 12.46 26.60
N VAL A 115 -4.93 12.05 25.32
CA VAL A 115 -5.02 12.96 24.19
C VAL A 115 -6.46 13.49 24.17
N ALA A 116 -6.60 14.80 24.37
CA ALA A 116 -7.87 15.50 24.42
C ALA A 116 -8.75 15.13 23.21
N THR A 117 -9.91 14.54 23.49
CA THR A 117 -10.94 14.29 22.49
C THR A 117 -11.53 15.64 22.05
N LEU A 118 -11.18 16.12 20.84
CA LEU A 118 -11.98 17.18 20.21
C LEU A 118 -13.34 16.59 19.79
N ALA A 119 -14.30 16.65 20.71
CA ALA A 119 -15.70 16.42 20.40
C ALA A 119 -16.22 17.59 19.55
N LYS A 120 -16.58 17.30 18.30
CA LYS A 120 -17.27 18.22 17.40
C LYS A 120 -18.70 18.44 17.94
N LYS A 121 -18.98 19.57 18.58
CA LYS A 121 -20.37 19.97 18.90
C LYS A 121 -20.99 20.57 17.63
N SER A 122 -21.73 19.78 16.87
CA SER A 122 -22.75 20.32 15.96
C SER A 122 -24.00 20.62 16.79
N HIS A 123 -24.26 21.89 17.06
CA HIS A 123 -25.57 22.34 17.53
C HIS A 123 -26.25 23.07 16.37
N LEU A 124 -27.38 22.51 15.93
CA LEU A 124 -28.26 23.06 14.91
C LEU A 124 -29.67 23.00 15.52
N GLN A 125 -30.22 24.16 15.84
CA GLN A 125 -31.61 24.49 16.20
C GLN A 125 -31.64 26.02 16.15
N GLY A 126 -32.58 26.73 15.55
CA GLY A 126 -33.84 26.45 14.85
C GLY A 126 -34.41 27.83 14.53
#